data_AF-A0A2T0X2H3-F1
#
_entry.id   AF-A0A2T0X2H3-F1
#
_cell.length_a   1.000
_cell.length_b   1.000
_cell.length_c   1.000
_cell.angle_alpha   90.00
_cell.angle_beta   90.00
_cell.angle_gamma   90.00
#
_symmetry.space_group_name_H-M   'P 1'
#
loop_
_entity.id
_entity.type
_entity.pdbx_description
1 polymer ?
#
loop_
_entity_poly.entity_id
_entity_poly.type
_entity_poly.pdbx_seq_one_letter_code
_entity_poly.pdbx_strand_id
1 'polypeptide(L)'
;MGPEIVGKAIGLLMRNLGAALRASAAPLVIFAALAWFLGRPALATLATVQADLGADPVAVDPAVAQALAAASGRLILVALLYGVAFCWIAVAWHRYVLLEEDPGLVPVPPAGALLRYALTAIAVALVVVALAIPVSLVAGALIGSLGPDAGFLVLSLLGFGIGVLLSYVGLRFSLALPAKAVGGDLGIGGSWTVTKRASGAILTVAILLSALNAVFQIVAGALGTLGIAGVLLGLAVTWFSTMLGVSILTALYGHLVEGRPV
;
A
#
# COMPACT_ATOMS: atom_id res chain seq x y z
N MET A 1 -8.66 -22.91 -0.75
CA MET A 1 -8.80 -21.64 0.03
C MET A 1 -7.90 -20.49 -0.45
N GLY A 2 -6.55 -20.57 -0.41
CA GLY A 2 -5.70 -19.41 -0.75
C GLY A 2 -5.94 -18.81 -2.16
N PRO A 3 -5.85 -19.64 -3.22
CA PRO A 3 -6.17 -19.19 -4.58
C PRO A 3 -7.64 -18.77 -4.76
N GLU A 4 -8.58 -19.43 -4.06
CA GLU A 4 -10.01 -19.05 -4.07
C GLU A 4 -10.22 -17.65 -3.51
N ILE A 5 -9.55 -17.27 -2.41
CA ILE A 5 -9.62 -15.91 -1.85
C ILE A 5 -9.12 -14.87 -2.86
N VAL A 6 -8.01 -15.15 -3.54
CA VAL A 6 -7.48 -14.24 -4.58
C VAL A 6 -8.44 -14.15 -5.76
N GLY A 7 -8.95 -15.29 -6.24
CA GLY A 7 -9.93 -15.36 -7.32
C GLY A 7 -11.22 -14.61 -6.97
N LYS A 8 -11.72 -14.77 -5.75
CA LYS A 8 -12.88 -14.04 -5.22
C LYS A 8 -12.59 -12.54 -5.14
N ALA A 9 -11.43 -12.13 -4.66
CA ALA A 9 -11.07 -10.71 -4.57
C ALA A 9 -10.97 -10.05 -5.95
N ILE A 10 -10.38 -10.74 -6.94
CA ILE A 10 -10.35 -10.30 -8.34
C ILE A 10 -11.78 -10.23 -8.88
N GLY A 11 -12.58 -11.28 -8.73
CA GLY A 11 -13.96 -11.32 -9.19
C GLY A 11 -14.82 -10.22 -8.56
N LEU A 12 -14.59 -9.92 -7.28
CA LEU A 12 -15.27 -8.86 -6.55
C LEU A 12 -14.94 -7.48 -7.12
N LEU A 13 -13.66 -7.20 -7.43
CA LEU A 13 -13.25 -5.97 -8.08
C LEU A 13 -13.79 -5.86 -9.51
N MET A 14 -13.61 -6.91 -10.32
CA MET A 14 -13.96 -6.91 -11.75
C MET A 14 -15.47 -6.82 -11.99
N ARG A 15 -16.29 -7.46 -11.15
CA ARG A 15 -17.76 -7.38 -11.24
C ARG A 15 -18.31 -6.03 -10.74
N ASN A 16 -17.52 -5.28 -9.98
CA ASN A 16 -17.92 -4.02 -9.36
C ASN A 16 -17.00 -2.85 -9.74
N LEU A 17 -16.42 -2.85 -10.94
CA LEU A 17 -15.47 -1.81 -11.37
C LEU A 17 -16.06 -0.40 -11.28
N GLY A 18 -17.35 -0.23 -11.62
CA GLY A 18 -18.03 1.05 -11.50
C GLY A 18 -18.07 1.56 -10.05
N ALA A 19 -18.37 0.68 -9.10
CA ALA A 19 -18.37 1.02 -7.67
C ALA A 19 -16.94 1.25 -7.14
N ALA A 20 -15.96 0.47 -7.59
CA ALA A 20 -14.55 0.66 -7.25
C ALA A 20 -14.03 2.03 -7.71
N LEU A 21 -14.38 2.43 -8.94
CA LEU A 21 -14.05 3.76 -9.47
C LEU A 21 -14.76 4.86 -8.69
N ARG A 22 -16.04 4.71 -8.39
CA ARG A 22 -16.80 5.66 -7.55
C ARG A 22 -16.22 5.82 -6.14
N ALA A 23 -15.81 4.71 -5.51
CA ALA A 23 -15.18 4.72 -4.20
C ALA A 23 -13.78 5.38 -4.20
N SER A 24 -13.11 5.47 -5.36
CA SER A 24 -11.71 5.91 -5.44
C SER A 24 -11.43 7.17 -6.23
N ALA A 25 -12.24 7.51 -7.23
CA ALA A 25 -11.96 8.61 -8.15
C ALA A 25 -11.90 9.97 -7.42
N ALA A 26 -12.91 10.31 -6.62
CA ALA A 26 -12.93 11.59 -5.91
C ALA A 26 -11.76 11.73 -4.90
N PRO A 27 -11.50 10.76 -4.00
CA PRO A 27 -10.32 10.82 -3.12
C PRO A 27 -8.99 10.94 -3.89
N LEU A 28 -8.83 10.22 -4.99
CA LEU A 28 -7.60 10.25 -5.79
C LEU A 28 -7.41 11.58 -6.53
N VAL A 29 -8.48 12.16 -7.08
CA VAL A 29 -8.42 13.47 -7.76
C VAL A 29 -8.09 14.58 -6.75
N ILE A 30 -8.74 14.56 -5.58
CA ILE A 30 -8.46 15.51 -4.50
C ILE A 30 -7.00 15.37 -4.05
N PHE A 31 -6.54 14.14 -3.81
CA PHE A 31 -5.15 13.89 -3.45
C PHE A 31 -4.18 14.36 -4.53
N ALA A 32 -4.42 14.02 -5.80
CA ALA A 32 -3.55 14.40 -6.91
C ALA A 32 -3.42 15.92 -7.04
N ALA A 33 -4.53 16.66 -6.89
CA ALA A 33 -4.51 18.12 -6.86
C ALA A 33 -3.65 18.65 -5.69
N LEU A 34 -3.91 18.17 -4.47
CA LEU A 34 -3.14 18.59 -3.28
C LEU A 34 -1.66 18.24 -3.39
N ALA A 35 -1.34 17.02 -3.84
CA ALA A 35 0.03 16.56 -4.05
C ALA A 35 0.74 17.39 -5.13
N TRP A 36 0.05 17.79 -6.19
CA TRP A 36 0.61 18.69 -7.20
C TRP A 36 0.97 20.06 -6.60
N PHE A 37 0.03 20.71 -5.91
CA PHE A 37 0.26 22.04 -5.35
C PHE A 37 1.30 22.05 -4.22
N LEU A 38 1.28 21.04 -3.34
CA LEU A 38 2.16 20.97 -2.17
C LEU A 38 3.52 20.32 -2.47
N GLY A 39 3.54 19.32 -3.36
CA GLY A 39 4.72 18.52 -3.67
C GLY A 39 5.62 19.12 -4.76
N ARG A 40 5.04 19.77 -5.78
CA ARG A 40 5.81 20.39 -6.88
C ARG A 40 6.93 21.34 -6.39
N PRO A 41 6.70 22.25 -5.42
CA PRO A 41 7.78 23.13 -4.98
C PRO A 41 8.86 22.37 -4.19
N ALA A 42 8.52 21.27 -3.51
CA ALA A 42 9.53 20.41 -2.86
C ALA A 42 10.41 19.71 -3.90
N LEU A 43 9.82 19.17 -4.98
CA LEU A 43 10.56 18.56 -6.07
C LEU A 43 11.48 19.55 -6.78
N ALA A 44 11.02 20.78 -6.99
CA ALA A 44 11.86 21.84 -7.55
C ALA A 44 13.07 22.14 -6.65
N THR A 45 12.86 22.27 -5.33
CA THR A 45 13.96 22.46 -4.36
C THR A 45 14.94 21.29 -4.35
N LEU A 46 14.45 20.05 -4.42
CA LEU A 46 15.34 18.88 -4.48
C LEU A 46 16.16 18.85 -5.77
N ALA A 47 15.57 19.23 -6.91
CA ALA A 47 16.27 19.30 -8.18
C ALA A 47 17.37 20.37 -8.18
N THR A 48 17.13 21.53 -7.57
CA THR A 48 18.16 22.58 -7.44
C THR A 48 19.28 22.13 -6.50
N VAL A 49 18.93 21.60 -5.33
CA VAL A 49 19.93 21.11 -4.36
C VAL A 49 20.76 19.96 -4.94
N GLN A 50 20.15 19.05 -5.69
CA GLN A 50 20.87 17.97 -6.37
C GLN A 50 21.87 18.50 -7.41
N ALA A 51 21.52 19.58 -8.13
CA ALA A 51 22.45 20.21 -9.06
C ALA A 51 23.64 20.87 -8.34
N ASP A 52 23.40 21.43 -7.14
CA ASP A 52 24.43 22.11 -6.34
C ASP A 52 25.36 21.13 -5.61
N LEU A 53 24.84 19.99 -5.13
CA LEU A 53 25.63 18.97 -4.41
C LEU A 53 26.63 18.20 -5.30
N GLY A 54 26.57 18.38 -6.62
CA GLY A 54 27.57 17.84 -7.56
C GLY A 54 28.92 18.59 -7.55
N ALA A 55 29.04 19.69 -6.79
CA ALA A 55 30.19 20.59 -6.86
C ALA A 55 31.20 20.48 -5.69
N ASP A 56 30.76 20.23 -4.43
CA ASP A 56 31.69 20.04 -3.30
C ASP A 56 31.00 19.46 -2.04
N PRO A 57 31.43 18.31 -1.44
CA PRO A 57 30.65 17.61 -0.41
C PRO A 57 30.76 18.13 1.03
N VAL A 58 31.61 19.12 1.33
CA VAL A 58 32.16 19.30 2.69
C VAL A 58 31.52 20.44 3.51
N ALA A 59 30.66 21.27 2.92
CA ALA A 59 29.89 22.25 3.69
C ALA A 59 28.47 22.38 3.14
N VAL A 60 27.49 21.74 3.80
CA VAL A 60 26.09 22.03 3.52
C VAL A 60 25.81 23.44 4.03
N ASP A 61 25.73 24.41 3.12
CA ASP A 61 25.30 25.77 3.40
C ASP A 61 24.01 25.72 4.27
N PRO A 62 23.94 26.47 5.39
CA PRO A 62 22.72 26.58 6.19
C PRO A 62 21.45 26.84 5.38
N ALA A 63 21.55 27.58 4.26
CA ALA A 63 20.44 27.81 3.34
C ALA A 63 20.00 26.52 2.63
N VAL A 64 20.95 25.68 2.20
CA VAL A 64 20.68 24.37 1.60
C VAL A 64 20.05 23.42 2.62
N ALA A 65 20.56 23.41 3.86
CA ALA A 65 19.98 22.60 4.94
C ALA A 65 18.53 23.01 5.24
N GLN A 66 18.24 24.31 5.30
CA GLN A 66 16.88 24.82 5.49
C GLN A 66 15.95 24.47 4.32
N ALA A 67 16.44 24.58 3.08
CA ALA A 67 15.69 24.22 1.89
C ALA A 67 15.33 22.72 1.87
N LEU A 68 16.28 21.85 2.21
CA LEU A 68 16.06 20.40 2.33
C LEU A 68 15.06 20.04 3.43
N ALA A 69 15.13 20.70 4.59
CA ALA A 69 14.17 20.51 5.67
C ALA A 69 12.74 20.91 5.23
N ALA A 70 12.60 22.05 4.54
CA ALA A 70 11.32 22.50 4.02
C ALA A 70 10.75 21.55 2.94
N ALA A 71 11.60 21.08 2.02
CA ALA A 71 11.20 20.10 1.02
C ALA A 71 10.75 18.77 1.65
N SER A 72 11.53 18.26 2.61
CA SER A 72 11.20 17.03 3.34
C SER A 72 9.88 17.16 4.10
N GLY A 73 9.66 18.27 4.80
CA GLY A 73 8.39 18.54 5.50
C GLY A 73 7.19 18.52 4.57
N ARG A 74 7.30 19.10 3.37
CA ARG A 74 6.24 19.05 2.34
C ARG A 74 6.01 17.64 1.82
N LEU A 75 7.07 16.86 1.58
CA LEU A 75 6.93 15.46 1.14
C LEU A 75 6.25 14.58 2.20
N ILE A 76 6.59 14.77 3.47
CA ILE A 76 5.92 14.11 4.60
C ILE A 76 4.43 14.47 4.61
N LEU A 77 4.09 15.76 4.44
CA LEU A 77 2.69 16.19 4.36
C LEU A 77 1.95 15.51 3.19
N VAL A 78 2.56 15.44 2.00
CA VAL A 78 1.98 14.74 0.85
C VAL A 78 1.78 13.26 1.15
N ALA A 79 2.74 12.60 1.81
CA ALA A 79 2.60 11.20 2.20
C ALA A 79 1.45 10.98 3.22
N LEU A 80 1.26 11.90 4.17
CA LEU A 80 0.13 11.85 5.11
C LEU A 80 -1.21 12.02 4.38
N LEU A 81 -1.30 12.96 3.43
CA LEU A 81 -2.50 13.16 2.61
C LEU A 81 -2.80 11.92 1.75
N TYR A 82 -1.76 11.25 1.23
CA TYR A 82 -1.93 9.98 0.53
C TYR A 82 -2.51 8.90 1.45
N GLY A 83 -2.01 8.80 2.68
CA GLY A 83 -2.55 7.88 3.69
C GLY A 83 -4.02 8.14 4.01
N VAL A 84 -4.42 9.41 4.11
CA VAL A 84 -5.83 9.80 4.31
C VAL A 84 -6.69 9.38 3.11
N ALA A 85 -6.23 9.67 1.89
CA ALA A 85 -6.93 9.26 0.67
C ALA A 85 -7.07 7.74 0.59
N PHE A 86 -6.01 7.00 0.90
CA PHE A 86 -6.03 5.54 0.94
C PHE A 86 -7.05 5.00 1.96
N CYS A 87 -7.06 5.54 3.20
CA CYS A 87 -8.04 5.16 4.22
C CYS A 87 -9.47 5.46 3.76
N TRP A 88 -9.68 6.60 3.09
CA TRP A 88 -10.96 6.97 2.53
C TRP A 88 -11.45 5.93 1.52
N ILE A 89 -10.61 5.59 0.54
CA ILE A 89 -10.89 4.60 -0.50
C ILE A 89 -11.20 3.24 0.12
N ALA A 90 -10.35 2.79 1.04
CA ALA A 90 -10.48 1.49 1.66
C ALA A 90 -11.74 1.37 2.50
N VAL A 91 -12.07 2.39 3.32
CA VAL A 91 -13.31 2.39 4.12
C VAL A 91 -14.55 2.40 3.22
N ALA A 92 -14.57 3.25 2.18
CA ALA A 92 -15.69 3.28 1.23
C ALA A 92 -15.88 1.92 0.56
N TRP A 93 -14.78 1.28 0.12
CA TRP A 93 -14.83 -0.04 -0.50
C TRP A 93 -15.28 -1.15 0.45
N HIS A 94 -14.74 -1.20 1.67
CA HIS A 94 -15.13 -2.20 2.66
C HIS A 94 -16.63 -2.10 2.99
N ARG A 95 -17.15 -0.88 3.16
CA ARG A 95 -18.57 -0.65 3.45
C ARG A 95 -19.46 -1.01 2.27
N TYR A 96 -19.07 -0.66 1.05
CA TYR A 96 -19.79 -1.08 -0.15
C TYR A 96 -19.92 -2.61 -0.24
N VAL A 97 -18.82 -3.33 -0.05
CA VAL A 97 -18.82 -4.78 -0.20
C VAL A 97 -19.54 -5.49 0.95
N LEU A 98 -19.33 -5.04 2.19
CA LEU A 98 -19.80 -5.76 3.37
C LEU A 98 -21.19 -5.30 3.82
N LEU A 99 -21.52 -4.03 3.62
CA LEU A 99 -22.78 -3.40 4.05
C LEU A 99 -23.68 -2.98 2.87
N GLU A 100 -23.24 -3.18 1.63
CA GLU A 100 -23.97 -2.77 0.41
C GLU A 100 -24.25 -1.25 0.35
N GLU A 101 -23.39 -0.46 1.00
CA GLU A 101 -23.49 1.00 1.01
C GLU A 101 -22.93 1.58 -0.29
N ASP A 102 -23.79 2.19 -1.11
CA ASP A 102 -23.38 2.82 -2.37
C ASP A 102 -22.37 3.97 -2.11
N PRO A 103 -21.16 3.93 -2.70
CA PRO A 103 -20.19 5.01 -2.57
C PRO A 103 -20.67 6.35 -3.15
N GLY A 104 -21.66 6.36 -4.05
CA GLY A 104 -22.07 7.56 -4.77
C GLY A 104 -20.95 8.12 -5.64
N LEU A 105 -21.05 9.39 -6.08
CA LEU A 105 -19.98 10.03 -6.88
C LEU A 105 -18.82 10.56 -6.01
N VAL A 106 -19.14 10.98 -4.79
CA VAL A 106 -18.20 11.44 -3.79
C VAL A 106 -18.50 10.66 -2.52
N PRO A 107 -17.73 9.61 -2.19
CA PRO A 107 -17.98 8.81 -1.01
C PRO A 107 -17.77 9.65 0.24
N VAL A 108 -18.70 9.59 1.19
CA VAL A 108 -18.60 10.29 2.48
C VAL A 108 -18.66 9.26 3.61
N PRO A 109 -17.59 8.48 3.83
CA PRO A 109 -17.56 7.50 4.90
C PRO A 109 -17.68 8.21 6.27
N PRO A 110 -18.33 7.59 7.27
CA PRO A 110 -18.46 8.18 8.59
C PRO A 110 -17.09 8.54 9.19
N ALA A 111 -16.91 9.77 9.66
CA ALA A 111 -15.62 10.25 10.18
C ALA A 111 -15.06 9.35 11.31
N GLY A 112 -15.93 8.83 12.17
CA GLY A 112 -15.54 7.88 13.22
C GLY A 112 -15.02 6.54 12.66
N ALA A 113 -15.58 6.06 11.55
CA ALA A 113 -15.07 4.85 10.88
C ALA A 113 -13.71 5.12 10.24
N LEU A 114 -13.55 6.28 9.58
CA LEU A 114 -12.27 6.69 8.98
C LEU A 114 -11.16 6.81 10.02
N LEU A 115 -11.44 7.46 11.16
CA LEU A 115 -10.44 7.61 12.24
C LEU A 115 -10.04 6.26 12.85
N ARG A 116 -11.02 5.40 13.20
CA ARG A 116 -10.71 4.06 13.74
C ARG A 116 -9.94 3.21 12.74
N TYR A 117 -10.29 3.29 11.46
CA TYR A 117 -9.56 2.62 10.39
C TYR A 117 -8.13 3.13 10.30
N ALA A 118 -7.93 4.44 10.23
CA ALA A 118 -6.61 5.07 10.12
C ALA A 118 -5.70 4.72 11.31
N LEU A 119 -6.20 4.80 12.54
CA LEU A 119 -5.44 4.42 13.74
C LEU A 119 -5.08 2.92 13.74
N THR A 120 -5.98 2.07 13.26
CA THR A 120 -5.71 0.63 13.12
C THR A 120 -4.70 0.36 12.00
N ALA A 121 -4.78 1.08 10.88
CA ALA A 121 -3.82 0.99 9.78
C ALA A 121 -2.42 1.42 10.21
N ILE A 122 -2.32 2.50 11.00
CA ILE A 122 -1.06 2.94 11.61
C ILE A 122 -0.51 1.85 12.53
N ALA A 123 -1.34 1.26 13.41
CA ALA A 123 -0.88 0.21 14.32
C ALA A 123 -0.43 -1.06 13.57
N VAL A 124 -1.13 -1.47 12.49
CA VAL A 124 -0.68 -2.56 11.62
C VAL A 124 0.63 -2.19 10.92
N ALA A 125 0.75 -0.98 10.38
CA ALA A 125 1.96 -0.50 9.74
C ALA A 125 3.15 -0.49 10.71
N LEU A 126 2.95 -0.06 11.96
CA LEU A 126 3.99 -0.10 13.01
C LEU A 126 4.46 -1.53 13.29
N VAL A 127 3.55 -2.51 13.34
CA VAL A 127 3.93 -3.94 13.48
C VAL A 127 4.76 -4.41 12.29
N VAL A 128 4.35 -4.06 11.06
CA VAL A 128 5.09 -4.44 9.84
C VAL A 128 6.44 -3.75 9.78
N VAL A 129 6.53 -2.46 10.13
CA VAL A 129 7.79 -1.70 10.18
C VAL A 129 8.72 -2.26 11.24
N ALA A 130 8.22 -2.58 12.43
CA ALA A 130 9.00 -3.19 13.50
C ALA A 130 9.61 -4.53 13.08
N LEU A 131 8.92 -5.31 12.23
CA LEU A 131 9.47 -6.53 11.62
C LEU A 131 10.41 -6.22 10.44
N ALA A 132 10.09 -5.23 9.62
CA ALA A 132 10.85 -4.88 8.43
C ALA A 132 12.25 -4.38 8.77
N ILE A 133 12.44 -3.66 9.89
CA ILE A 133 13.76 -3.16 10.33
C ILE A 133 14.77 -4.31 10.49
N PRO A 134 14.59 -5.30 11.40
CA PRO A 134 15.56 -6.38 11.57
C PRO A 134 15.70 -7.23 10.31
N VAL A 135 14.61 -7.48 9.57
CA VAL A 135 14.66 -8.23 8.30
C VAL A 135 15.54 -7.51 7.27
N SER A 136 15.41 -6.19 7.17
CA SER A 136 16.20 -5.38 6.24
C SER A 136 17.67 -5.29 6.65
N LEU A 137 17.97 -5.24 7.96
CA LEU A 137 19.34 -5.29 8.46
C LEU A 137 20.03 -6.61 8.12
N VAL A 138 19.35 -7.74 8.35
CA VAL A 138 19.86 -9.07 8.01
C VAL A 138 20.02 -9.22 6.49
N ALA A 139 19.02 -8.79 5.72
CA ALA A 139 19.08 -8.82 4.27
C ALA A 139 20.22 -7.95 3.72
N GLY A 140 20.42 -6.74 4.26
CA GLY A 140 21.52 -5.86 3.88
C GLY A 140 22.89 -6.45 4.19
N ALA A 141 23.06 -7.05 5.37
CA ALA A 141 24.30 -7.75 5.72
C ALA A 141 24.58 -8.94 4.78
N LEU A 142 23.54 -9.72 4.46
CA LEU A 142 23.65 -10.84 3.52
C LEU A 142 24.03 -10.35 2.12
N ILE A 143 23.36 -9.32 1.59
CA ILE A 143 23.70 -8.71 0.30
C ILE A 143 25.15 -8.22 0.30
N GLY A 144 25.58 -7.53 1.36
CA GLY A 144 26.96 -7.07 1.49
C GLY A 144 27.99 -8.20 1.49
N SER A 145 27.65 -9.36 2.09
CA SER A 145 28.53 -10.54 2.11
C SER A 145 28.63 -11.28 0.77
N LEU A 146 27.63 -11.15 -0.10
CA LEU A 146 27.61 -11.76 -1.43
C LEU A 146 28.52 -11.00 -2.43
N GLY A 147 28.96 -9.78 -2.07
CA GLY A 147 29.76 -8.92 -2.93
C GLY A 147 28.95 -8.22 -4.04
N PRO A 148 29.58 -7.31 -4.80
CA PRO A 148 28.92 -6.57 -5.88
C PRO A 148 28.47 -7.46 -7.04
N ASP A 149 29.02 -8.68 -7.14
CA ASP A 149 28.69 -9.67 -8.17
C ASP A 149 27.44 -10.51 -7.81
N ALA A 150 26.76 -10.18 -6.70
CA ALA A 150 25.48 -10.80 -6.37
C ALA A 150 24.53 -10.67 -7.57
N GLY A 151 24.30 -11.80 -8.25
CA GLY A 151 23.52 -11.82 -9.48
C GLY A 151 22.11 -11.30 -9.26
N PHE A 152 21.56 -10.63 -10.26
CA PHE A 152 20.19 -10.11 -10.28
C PHE A 152 19.14 -11.11 -9.75
N LEU A 153 19.30 -12.40 -10.08
CA LEU A 153 18.43 -13.47 -9.62
C LEU A 153 18.43 -13.61 -8.09
N VAL A 154 19.60 -13.56 -7.45
CA VAL A 154 19.73 -13.73 -5.99
C VAL A 154 19.06 -12.57 -5.26
N LEU A 155 19.32 -11.33 -5.70
CA LEU A 155 18.71 -10.14 -5.13
C LEU A 155 17.18 -10.13 -5.31
N SER A 156 16.71 -10.57 -6.48
CA SER A 156 15.27 -10.68 -6.77
C SER A 156 14.57 -11.71 -5.88
N LEU A 157 15.19 -12.88 -5.68
CA LEU A 157 14.65 -13.93 -4.81
C LEU A 157 14.63 -13.49 -3.34
N LEU A 158 15.67 -12.80 -2.88
CA LEU A 158 15.72 -12.24 -1.53
C LEU A 158 14.61 -11.19 -1.32
N GLY A 159 14.49 -10.23 -2.25
CA GLY A 159 13.43 -9.22 -2.22
C GLY A 159 12.03 -9.82 -2.26
N PHE A 160 11.82 -10.84 -3.11
CA PHE A 160 10.57 -11.59 -3.16
C PHE A 160 10.25 -12.26 -1.81
N GLY A 161 11.22 -12.95 -1.21
CA GLY A 161 11.06 -13.60 0.09
C GLY A 161 10.69 -12.62 1.20
N ILE A 162 11.35 -11.47 1.25
CA ILE A 162 11.01 -10.38 2.19
C ILE A 162 9.59 -9.88 1.93
N GLY A 163 9.22 -9.64 0.68
CA GLY A 163 7.88 -9.20 0.29
C GLY A 163 6.79 -10.20 0.74
N VAL A 164 7.03 -11.51 0.56
CA VAL A 164 6.14 -12.57 1.05
C VAL A 164 6.03 -12.54 2.57
N LEU A 165 7.15 -12.43 3.29
CA LEU A 165 7.16 -12.40 4.75
C LEU A 165 6.36 -11.21 5.30
N LEU A 166 6.63 -10.00 4.79
CA LEU A 166 5.95 -8.78 5.23
C LEU A 166 4.46 -8.81 4.86
N SER A 167 4.12 -9.29 3.65
CA SER A 167 2.73 -9.45 3.23
C SER A 167 1.99 -10.47 4.09
N TYR A 168 2.63 -11.61 4.41
CA TYR A 168 2.05 -12.62 5.28
C TYR A 168 1.72 -12.05 6.66
N VAL A 169 2.68 -11.39 7.31
CA VAL A 169 2.46 -10.80 8.63
C VAL A 169 1.44 -9.66 8.57
N GLY A 170 1.53 -8.79 7.56
CA GLY A 170 0.57 -7.70 7.35
C GLY A 170 -0.87 -8.22 7.22
N LEU A 171 -1.10 -9.20 6.34
CA LEU A 171 -2.43 -9.79 6.12
C LEU A 171 -3.01 -10.41 7.39
N ARG A 172 -2.18 -11.03 8.24
CA ARG A 172 -2.61 -11.65 9.50
C ARG A 172 -3.18 -10.64 10.50
N PHE A 173 -2.67 -9.41 10.50
CA PHE A 173 -3.13 -8.34 11.38
C PHE A 173 -4.20 -7.44 10.74
N SER A 174 -4.31 -7.48 9.41
CA SER A 174 -5.13 -6.54 8.65
C SER A 174 -6.63 -6.85 8.64
N LEU A 175 -7.13 -7.97 9.17
CA LEU A 175 -8.59 -8.19 9.28
C LEU A 175 -9.25 -7.23 10.27
N ALA A 176 -8.48 -6.61 11.17
CA ALA A 176 -8.98 -5.53 12.02
C ALA A 176 -9.40 -4.29 11.20
N LEU A 177 -8.82 -4.08 10.01
CA LEU A 177 -9.11 -2.93 9.14
C LEU A 177 -10.56 -2.94 8.60
N PRO A 178 -11.03 -3.96 7.85
CA PRO A 178 -12.41 -4.01 7.42
C PRO A 178 -13.38 -4.02 8.60
N ALA A 179 -13.01 -4.66 9.73
CA ALA A 179 -13.82 -4.60 10.95
C ALA A 179 -14.07 -3.14 11.40
N LYS A 180 -13.02 -2.31 11.50
CA LYS A 180 -13.18 -0.90 11.89
C LYS A 180 -13.92 -0.06 10.86
N ALA A 181 -13.81 -0.38 9.57
CA ALA A 181 -14.57 0.28 8.51
C ALA A 181 -16.09 0.04 8.63
N VAL A 182 -16.49 -1.18 9.03
CA VAL A 182 -17.91 -1.57 9.16
C VAL A 182 -18.47 -1.40 10.58
N GLY A 183 -17.65 -0.96 11.54
CA GLY A 183 -18.08 -0.74 12.93
C GLY A 183 -17.97 -1.95 13.84
N GLY A 184 -17.24 -3.00 13.43
CA GLY A 184 -16.95 -4.18 14.24
C GLY A 184 -15.82 -4.00 15.25
N ASP A 185 -15.80 -4.90 16.24
CA ASP A 185 -14.91 -4.79 17.39
C ASP A 185 -13.58 -5.54 17.26
N LEU A 186 -13.38 -6.30 16.18
CA LEU A 186 -12.15 -7.08 15.97
C LEU A 186 -10.90 -6.18 16.03
N GLY A 187 -10.08 -6.39 17.06
CA GLY A 187 -8.79 -5.73 17.23
C GLY A 187 -7.64 -6.47 16.54
N ILE A 188 -6.46 -5.87 16.56
CA ILE A 188 -5.25 -6.40 15.90
C ILE A 188 -4.84 -7.77 16.47
N GLY A 189 -4.83 -7.92 17.80
CA GLY A 189 -4.57 -9.23 18.43
C GLY A 189 -5.64 -10.27 18.09
N GLY A 190 -6.91 -9.85 18.01
CA GLY A 190 -8.01 -10.71 17.57
C GLY A 190 -7.84 -11.19 16.12
N SER A 191 -7.41 -10.30 15.22
CA SER A 191 -7.10 -10.64 13.82
C SER A 191 -6.08 -11.77 13.72
N TRP A 192 -5.00 -11.73 14.50
CA TRP A 192 -4.00 -12.80 14.53
C TRP A 192 -4.57 -14.15 14.98
N THR A 193 -5.42 -14.13 16.00
CA THR A 193 -6.06 -15.36 16.52
C THR A 193 -7.04 -15.94 15.52
N VAL A 194 -7.93 -15.11 14.95
CA VAL A 194 -8.94 -15.53 13.97
C VAL A 194 -8.30 -16.13 12.73
N THR A 195 -7.19 -15.52 12.27
CA THR A 195 -6.49 -15.99 11.07
C THR A 195 -5.70 -17.27 11.30
N LYS A 196 -5.45 -17.73 12.54
CA LYS A 196 -4.58 -18.90 12.86
C LYS A 196 -4.94 -20.15 12.07
N ARG A 197 -6.23 -20.45 11.98
CA ARG A 197 -6.81 -21.58 11.20
C ARG A 197 -6.63 -21.45 9.68
N ALA A 198 -6.37 -20.25 9.17
CA ALA A 198 -6.18 -19.95 7.75
C ALA A 198 -4.74 -19.52 7.42
N SER A 199 -3.76 -19.77 8.31
CA SER A 199 -2.37 -19.30 8.14
C SER A 199 -1.76 -19.77 6.81
N GLY A 200 -1.91 -21.05 6.47
CA GLY A 200 -1.41 -21.60 5.21
C GLY A 200 -2.02 -20.93 3.98
N ALA A 201 -3.33 -20.65 4.00
CA ALA A 201 -3.96 -19.94 2.89
C ALA A 201 -3.52 -18.48 2.81
N ILE A 202 -3.33 -17.80 3.94
CA ILE A 202 -2.82 -16.42 3.96
C ILE A 202 -1.38 -16.38 3.45
N LEU A 203 -0.57 -17.39 3.72
CA LEU A 203 0.75 -17.53 3.11
C LEU A 203 0.65 -17.69 1.59
N THR A 204 -0.26 -18.53 1.10
CA THR A 204 -0.51 -18.63 -0.35
C THR A 204 -0.96 -17.29 -0.95
N VAL A 205 -1.86 -16.56 -0.29
CA VAL A 205 -2.28 -15.22 -0.71
C VAL A 205 -1.09 -14.26 -0.75
N ALA A 206 -0.22 -14.28 0.27
CA ALA A 206 0.98 -13.46 0.32
C ALA A 206 1.97 -13.78 -0.82
N ILE A 207 2.18 -15.06 -1.13
CA ILE A 207 3.01 -15.50 -2.26
C ILE A 207 2.43 -14.98 -3.59
N LEU A 208 1.13 -15.17 -3.81
CA LEU A 208 0.47 -14.73 -5.04
C LEU A 208 0.48 -13.21 -5.18
N LEU A 209 0.24 -12.48 -4.09
CA LEU A 209 0.26 -11.02 -4.09
C LEU A 209 1.67 -10.48 -4.34
N SER A 210 2.70 -11.06 -3.73
CA SER A 210 4.10 -10.70 -4.00
C SER A 210 4.50 -11.00 -5.44
N ALA A 211 4.08 -12.15 -5.99
CA ALA A 211 4.35 -12.52 -7.37
C ALA A 211 3.68 -11.54 -8.35
N LEU A 212 2.42 -11.20 -8.07
CA LEU A 212 1.69 -10.23 -8.88
C LEU A 212 2.33 -8.84 -8.80
N ASN A 213 2.75 -8.39 -7.62
CA ASN A 213 3.47 -7.13 -7.48
C ASN A 213 4.82 -7.15 -8.21
N ALA A 214 5.56 -8.26 -8.18
CA ALA A 214 6.79 -8.40 -8.96
C ALA A 214 6.52 -8.27 -10.48
N VAL A 215 5.47 -8.91 -10.98
CA VAL A 215 5.02 -8.76 -12.37
C VAL A 215 4.65 -7.31 -12.67
N PHE A 216 3.92 -6.64 -11.78
CA PHE A 216 3.56 -5.23 -11.94
C PHE A 216 4.78 -4.32 -11.99
N GLN A 217 5.82 -4.58 -11.20
CA GLN A 217 7.07 -3.81 -11.25
C GLN A 217 7.81 -4.01 -12.57
N ILE A 218 7.89 -5.26 -13.07
CA ILE A 218 8.50 -5.55 -14.38
C ILE A 218 7.74 -4.82 -15.50
N VAL A 219 6.41 -4.92 -15.48
CA VAL A 219 5.54 -4.25 -16.46
C VAL A 219 5.68 -2.73 -16.36
N ALA A 220 5.64 -2.16 -15.16
CA ALA A 220 5.79 -0.72 -14.96
C ALA A 220 7.16 -0.21 -15.46
N GLY A 221 8.23 -0.97 -15.23
CA GLY A 221 9.56 -0.67 -15.77
C GLY A 221 9.58 -0.65 -17.31
N ALA A 222 8.96 -1.63 -17.95
CA ALA A 222 8.85 -1.67 -19.42
C ALA A 222 8.02 -0.50 -19.97
N LEU A 223 6.92 -0.16 -19.31
CA LEU A 223 5.99 0.90 -19.72
C LEU A 223 6.57 2.31 -19.53
N GLY A 224 7.53 2.51 -18.62
CA GLY A 224 8.16 3.81 -18.38
C GLY A 224 8.78 4.45 -19.64
N THR A 225 9.06 3.66 -20.67
CA THR A 225 9.57 4.12 -21.97
C THR A 225 8.52 4.77 -22.88
N LEU A 226 7.22 4.66 -22.55
CA LEU A 226 6.11 5.09 -23.40
C LEU A 226 5.62 6.53 -23.12
N GLY A 227 6.39 7.34 -22.39
CA GLY A 227 6.01 8.70 -22.03
C GLY A 227 4.70 8.77 -21.24
N ILE A 228 3.77 9.66 -21.63
CA ILE A 228 2.50 9.86 -20.90
C ILE A 228 1.62 8.61 -20.88
N ALA A 229 1.63 7.80 -21.95
CA ALA A 229 0.89 6.54 -21.98
C ALA A 229 1.41 5.56 -20.92
N GLY A 230 2.73 5.51 -20.74
CA GLY A 230 3.38 4.72 -19.69
C GLY A 230 2.96 5.16 -18.29
N VAL A 231 2.90 6.47 -18.04
CA VAL A 231 2.44 7.04 -16.76
C VAL A 231 0.99 6.63 -16.46
N LEU A 232 0.08 6.78 -17.43
CA LEU A 232 -1.34 6.44 -17.24
C LEU A 232 -1.54 4.94 -16.98
N LEU A 233 -0.82 4.08 -17.71
CA LEU A 233 -0.86 2.64 -17.48
C LEU A 233 -0.25 2.26 -16.12
N GLY A 234 0.85 2.91 -15.72
CA GLY A 234 1.45 2.73 -14.40
C GLY A 234 0.47 3.06 -13.28
N LEU A 235 -0.22 4.21 -13.38
CA LEU A 235 -1.26 4.60 -12.42
C LEU A 235 -2.41 3.58 -12.37
N ALA A 236 -2.84 3.05 -13.51
CA ALA A 236 -3.88 2.02 -13.57
C ALA A 236 -3.44 0.72 -12.88
N VAL A 237 -2.19 0.28 -13.10
CA VAL A 237 -1.60 -0.89 -12.44
C VAL A 237 -1.49 -0.69 -10.93
N THR A 238 -1.00 0.46 -10.48
CA THR A 238 -0.91 0.81 -9.05
C THR A 238 -2.28 0.86 -8.39
N TRP A 239 -3.26 1.46 -9.05
CA TRP A 239 -4.65 1.49 -8.58
C TRP A 239 -5.24 0.09 -8.47
N PHE A 240 -5.06 -0.74 -9.50
CA PHE A 240 -5.55 -2.12 -9.50
C PHE A 240 -4.91 -2.95 -8.38
N SER A 241 -3.59 -2.87 -8.20
CA SER A 241 -2.87 -3.56 -7.13
C SER A 241 -3.40 -3.14 -5.75
N THR A 242 -3.62 -1.84 -5.56
CA THR A 242 -4.19 -1.28 -4.33
C THR A 242 -5.59 -1.83 -4.06
N MET A 243 -6.50 -1.71 -5.03
CA MET A 243 -7.87 -2.19 -4.88
C MET A 243 -7.96 -3.71 -4.69
N LEU A 244 -7.06 -4.46 -5.33
CA LEU A 244 -6.95 -5.90 -5.12
C LEU A 244 -6.54 -6.22 -3.69
N GLY A 245 -5.54 -5.51 -3.14
CA GLY A 245 -5.13 -5.65 -1.73
C GLY A 245 -6.31 -5.41 -0.77
N VAL A 246 -7.04 -4.31 -0.94
CA VAL A 246 -8.24 -4.01 -0.12
C VAL A 246 -9.34 -5.08 -0.32
N SER A 247 -9.53 -5.58 -1.54
CA SER A 247 -10.51 -6.64 -1.84
C SER A 247 -10.14 -7.97 -1.20
N ILE A 248 -8.85 -8.32 -1.16
CA ILE A 248 -8.35 -9.51 -0.46
C ILE A 248 -8.68 -9.43 1.03
N LEU A 249 -8.42 -8.28 1.68
CA LEU A 249 -8.78 -8.08 3.09
C LEU A 249 -10.28 -8.23 3.32
N THR A 250 -11.08 -7.68 2.42
CA THR A 250 -12.55 -7.76 2.50
C THR A 250 -13.03 -9.20 2.34
N ALA A 251 -12.47 -9.96 1.38
CA ALA A 251 -12.81 -11.35 1.15
C ALA A 251 -12.39 -12.24 2.34
N LEU A 252 -11.19 -12.04 2.88
CA LEU A 252 -10.70 -12.74 4.07
C LEU A 252 -11.57 -12.44 5.29
N TYR A 253 -11.92 -11.18 5.52
CA TYR A 253 -12.79 -10.78 6.63
C TYR A 253 -14.18 -11.39 6.49
N GLY A 254 -14.82 -11.24 5.32
CA GLY A 254 -16.13 -11.81 5.05
C GLY A 254 -16.15 -13.33 5.25
N HIS A 255 -15.09 -14.04 4.86
CA HIS A 255 -15.02 -15.49 5.06
C HIS A 255 -14.72 -15.89 6.51
N LEU A 256 -13.64 -15.35 7.09
CA LEU A 256 -13.12 -15.83 8.38
C LEU A 256 -13.87 -15.27 9.59
N VAL A 257 -14.49 -14.10 9.46
CA VAL A 257 -15.21 -13.41 10.54
C VAL A 257 -16.72 -13.52 10.35
N GLU A 258 -17.23 -13.26 9.14
CA GLU A 258 -18.68 -13.27 8.87
C GLU A 258 -19.20 -14.62 8.33
N GLY A 259 -18.31 -15.58 8.03
CA GLY A 259 -18.71 -16.91 7.56
C GLY A 259 -19.21 -16.96 6.10
N ARG A 260 -18.97 -15.92 5.30
CA ARG A 260 -19.37 -15.87 3.88
C ARG A 260 -18.58 -16.94 3.07
N PRO A 261 -19.18 -17.56 2.04
CA PRO A 261 -18.49 -18.55 1.19
C PRO A 261 -17.36 -17.90 0.40
N VAL A 262 -16.31 -18.67 0.07
CA VAL A 262 -15.21 -18.24 -0.83
C VAL A 262 -15.49 -18.57 -2.28
#